data_AF-A0A7Z2ZEQ5-F1
#
_entry.id   AF-A0A7Z2ZEQ5-F1
#
_cell.length_a   1.000
_cell.length_b   1.000
_cell.length_c   1.000
_cell.angle_alpha   90.00
_cell.angle_beta   90.00
_cell.angle_gamma   90.00
#
_symmetry.space_group_name_H-M   'P 1'
#
loop_
_entity.id
_entity.type
_entity.pdbx_description
1 polymer ?
#
loop_
_entity_poly.entity_id
_entity_poly.type
_entity_poly.pdbx_seq_one_letter_code
_entity_poly.pdbx_strand_id
1 'polypeptide(L)'
;MGDLIELTDENVPSAYLEDPMPEVQTEYGVRLYTKSAPDEKEIAQIFMPGDPKEVRIGWLIPLLSIISSEHDEYENKFFRKHAYEALKTLKGRNLPENLYLLIYSRRLLDSVRVSCDGELALAFLLYGVYPFYEHGSLSSVDFKAPITPKIVIHKCFNGDRAMGFFKLLIREVLPAEKNGYARFMFFYQIYEITMELVFYKKVNELKIKRSHLGIIRKRIDEYSSESKLIGLLYSEMKREEFDARLAAEARLIFEDIKENEYYTSTSKSKMIYDIRNTLVHSYYRFKFKDSLSYLTSYLEDEAFHLLRYLYSAEGLKTEIERTYFGDIA
;
A
#
# COMPACT_ATOMS: atom_id res chain seq x y z
N MET A 1 -17.83 -9.00 -15.30
CA MET A 1 -18.43 -9.66 -14.12
C MET A 1 -17.49 -10.79 -13.79
N GLY A 2 -16.87 -10.75 -12.61
CA GLY A 2 -16.04 -11.88 -12.15
C GLY A 2 -16.94 -13.01 -11.69
N ASP A 3 -16.47 -14.23 -11.81
CA ASP A 3 -17.20 -15.40 -11.34
C ASP A 3 -17.35 -15.32 -9.82
N LEU A 4 -18.57 -15.58 -9.35
CA LEU A 4 -18.92 -15.59 -7.94
C LEU A 4 -18.82 -17.03 -7.43
N ILE A 5 -18.21 -17.18 -6.27
CA ILE A 5 -18.04 -18.44 -5.57
C ILE A 5 -18.90 -18.39 -4.31
N GLU A 6 -19.77 -19.37 -4.16
CA GLU A 6 -20.51 -19.60 -2.93
C GLU A 6 -19.73 -20.56 -2.03
N LEU A 7 -19.41 -20.10 -0.81
CA LEU A 7 -18.75 -20.94 0.20
C LEU A 7 -19.79 -21.82 0.91
N THR A 8 -19.98 -23.03 0.40
CA THR A 8 -20.86 -24.07 0.95
C THR A 8 -20.05 -25.28 1.41
N ASP A 9 -20.67 -26.20 2.15
CA ASP A 9 -20.01 -27.46 2.55
C ASP A 9 -19.72 -28.38 1.36
N GLU A 10 -20.39 -28.15 0.22
CA GLU A 10 -20.19 -28.93 -1.02
C GLU A 10 -18.99 -28.42 -1.83
N ASN A 11 -18.73 -27.11 -1.77
CA ASN A 11 -17.69 -26.44 -2.56
C ASN A 11 -16.36 -26.26 -1.82
N VAL A 12 -16.30 -26.68 -0.57
CA VAL A 12 -15.13 -26.50 0.30
C VAL A 12 -14.61 -27.88 0.72
N PRO A 13 -13.29 -28.13 0.69
CA PRO A 13 -12.72 -29.37 1.19
C PRO A 13 -13.19 -29.70 2.60
N SER A 14 -13.64 -30.93 2.82
CA SER A 14 -14.18 -31.39 4.11
C SER A 14 -13.20 -31.18 5.28
N ALA A 15 -11.89 -31.25 5.01
CA ALA A 15 -10.84 -31.00 5.99
C ALA A 15 -10.85 -29.57 6.57
N TYR A 16 -11.52 -28.61 5.91
CA TYR A 16 -11.65 -27.23 6.39
C TYR A 16 -12.94 -27.00 7.20
N LEU A 17 -13.86 -27.97 7.22
CA LEU A 17 -15.14 -27.89 7.94
C LEU A 17 -15.01 -28.29 9.41
N GLU A 18 -13.90 -28.92 9.78
CA GLU A 18 -13.60 -29.34 11.15
C GLU A 18 -12.45 -28.52 11.73
N ASP A 19 -12.54 -28.18 13.01
CA ASP A 19 -11.46 -27.47 13.72
C ASP A 19 -10.30 -28.42 13.98
N PRO A 20 -9.12 -28.25 13.34
CA PRO A 20 -7.98 -29.13 13.57
C PRO A 20 -7.25 -28.82 14.89
N MET A 21 -7.59 -27.71 15.56
CA MET A 21 -6.94 -27.22 16.78
C MET A 21 -7.99 -26.61 17.74
N PRO A 22 -8.94 -27.42 18.25
CA PRO A 22 -10.03 -26.94 19.11
C PRO A 22 -9.54 -26.42 20.47
N GLU A 23 -8.37 -26.86 20.93
CA GLU A 23 -7.72 -26.38 22.16
C GLU A 23 -7.20 -24.94 22.03
N VAL A 24 -6.97 -24.46 20.81
CA VAL A 24 -6.53 -23.09 20.55
C VAL A 24 -7.74 -22.20 20.34
N GLN A 25 -8.31 -21.72 21.45
CA GLN A 25 -9.39 -20.75 21.45
C GLN A 25 -8.83 -19.33 21.45
N THR A 26 -8.76 -18.74 20.26
CA THR A 26 -8.47 -17.31 20.08
C THR A 26 -9.57 -16.65 19.27
N GLU A 27 -9.88 -15.39 19.57
CA GLU A 27 -10.77 -14.61 18.73
C GLU A 27 -10.05 -14.25 17.42
N TYR A 28 -10.65 -14.63 16.30
CA TYR A 28 -10.15 -14.33 14.96
C TYR A 28 -10.96 -13.21 14.30
N GLY A 29 -10.29 -12.44 13.45
CA GLY A 29 -10.93 -11.51 12.52
C GLY A 29 -10.61 -11.90 11.08
N VAL A 30 -11.50 -11.52 10.16
CA VAL A 30 -11.38 -11.76 8.73
C VAL A 30 -11.55 -10.44 8.00
N ARG A 31 -10.50 -10.01 7.28
CA ARG A 31 -10.54 -8.82 6.43
C ARG A 31 -10.39 -9.22 4.97
N LEU A 32 -11.21 -8.63 4.11
CA LEU A 32 -11.25 -8.94 2.69
C LEU A 32 -10.36 -7.98 1.88
N TYR A 33 -9.64 -8.56 0.94
CA TYR A 33 -8.81 -7.89 -0.04
C TYR A 33 -9.11 -8.44 -1.43
N THR A 34 -8.59 -7.80 -2.46
CA THR A 34 -8.78 -8.20 -3.85
C THR A 34 -7.55 -7.91 -4.69
N LYS A 35 -7.30 -8.76 -5.69
CA LYS A 35 -6.22 -8.65 -6.66
C LYS A 35 -6.76 -8.98 -8.04
N SER A 36 -6.34 -8.27 -9.09
CA SER A 36 -6.93 -8.45 -10.43
C SER A 36 -6.66 -9.84 -11.04
N ALA A 37 -5.50 -10.41 -10.71
CA ALA A 37 -5.08 -11.74 -11.12
C ALA A 37 -4.77 -12.54 -9.84
N PRO A 38 -5.79 -13.19 -9.24
CA PRO A 38 -5.57 -14.04 -8.08
C PRO A 38 -4.81 -15.31 -8.48
N ASP A 39 -4.03 -15.86 -7.56
CA ASP A 39 -3.36 -17.16 -7.72
C ASP A 39 -3.54 -17.96 -6.43
N GLU A 40 -4.08 -19.18 -6.57
CA GLU A 40 -4.32 -20.13 -5.49
C GLU A 40 -3.06 -20.44 -4.66
N LYS A 41 -1.87 -20.29 -5.24
CA LYS A 41 -0.59 -20.59 -4.59
C LYS A 41 -0.05 -19.42 -3.78
N GLU A 42 -0.64 -18.23 -3.88
CA GLU A 42 -0.20 -17.03 -3.15
C GLU A 42 -0.68 -17.01 -1.69
N ILE A 43 -0.38 -18.09 -0.96
CA ILE A 43 -0.68 -18.26 0.45
C ILE A 43 0.52 -17.75 1.26
N ALA A 44 0.26 -16.83 2.21
CA ALA A 44 1.33 -16.22 3.00
C ALA A 44 1.01 -16.15 4.49
N GLN A 45 2.00 -16.46 5.32
CA GLN A 45 1.99 -16.13 6.74
C GLN A 45 2.33 -14.65 6.92
N ILE A 46 1.51 -13.95 7.68
CA ILE A 46 1.59 -12.49 7.82
C ILE A 46 2.21 -12.13 9.16
N PHE A 47 3.28 -11.34 9.09
CA PHE A 47 4.04 -10.84 10.21
C PHE A 47 3.96 -9.32 10.29
N MET A 48 4.05 -8.80 11.50
CA MET A 48 4.23 -7.38 11.76
C MET A 48 5.45 -7.16 12.65
N PRO A 49 6.15 -6.01 12.52
CA PRO A 49 7.20 -5.64 13.45
C PRO A 49 6.66 -5.59 14.89
N GLY A 50 7.30 -6.33 15.79
CA GLY A 50 7.06 -6.30 17.23
C GLY A 50 8.35 -5.97 17.98
N ASP A 51 8.23 -5.78 19.29
CA ASP A 51 9.36 -5.51 20.19
C ASP A 51 9.56 -6.73 21.11
N PRO A 52 10.65 -7.53 21.00
CA PRO A 52 11.87 -7.28 20.20
C PRO A 52 11.89 -7.95 18.81
N LYS A 53 10.88 -8.75 18.47
CA LYS A 53 10.87 -9.56 17.23
C LYS A 53 9.53 -9.45 16.50
N GLU A 54 9.55 -9.82 15.23
CA GLU A 54 8.35 -9.96 14.40
C GLU A 54 7.32 -10.89 15.07
N VAL A 55 6.06 -10.49 15.00
CA VAL A 55 4.92 -11.25 15.48
C VAL A 55 4.11 -11.71 14.29
N ARG A 56 3.89 -13.01 14.17
CA ARG A 56 2.94 -13.56 13.19
C ARG A 56 1.53 -13.24 13.66
N ILE A 57 0.79 -12.46 12.90
CA ILE A 57 -0.58 -12.06 13.24
C ILE A 57 -1.63 -12.98 12.62
N GLY A 58 -1.30 -13.68 11.52
CA GLY A 58 -2.29 -14.43 10.75
C GLY A 58 -1.77 -14.98 9.43
N TRP A 59 -2.70 -15.17 8.48
CA TRP A 59 -2.44 -15.57 7.10
C TRP A 59 -3.20 -14.70 6.12
N LEU A 60 -2.62 -14.50 4.95
CA LEU A 60 -3.30 -14.03 3.75
C LEU A 60 -3.53 -15.26 2.86
N ILE A 61 -4.79 -15.54 2.55
CA ILE A 61 -5.22 -16.73 1.82
C ILE A 61 -6.10 -16.31 0.64
N PRO A 62 -5.75 -16.62 -0.61
CA PRO A 62 -6.65 -16.47 -1.76
C PRO A 62 -7.95 -17.24 -1.55
N LEU A 63 -9.09 -16.70 -1.96
CA LEU A 63 -10.37 -17.41 -1.88
C LEU A 63 -10.32 -18.74 -2.65
N LEU A 64 -9.58 -18.76 -3.76
CA LEU A 64 -9.30 -19.96 -4.55
C LEU A 64 -8.70 -21.10 -3.73
N SER A 65 -7.80 -20.81 -2.80
CA SER A 65 -7.20 -21.83 -1.94
C SER A 65 -8.19 -22.41 -0.92
N ILE A 66 -9.23 -21.66 -0.55
CA ILE A 66 -10.26 -22.13 0.38
C ILE A 66 -11.17 -23.18 -0.27
N ILE A 67 -11.38 -23.11 -1.59
CA ILE A 67 -12.21 -24.08 -2.33
C ILE A 67 -11.40 -25.19 -2.99
N SER A 68 -10.10 -25.26 -2.72
CA SER A 68 -9.18 -26.22 -3.34
C SER A 68 -8.37 -27.00 -2.31
N SER A 69 -7.95 -28.19 -2.72
CA SER A 69 -7.04 -29.07 -1.98
C SER A 69 -5.69 -29.29 -2.70
N GLU A 70 -5.43 -28.60 -3.82
CA GLU A 70 -4.28 -28.86 -4.69
C GLU A 70 -3.02 -28.03 -4.34
N HIS A 71 -3.09 -27.16 -3.33
CA HIS A 71 -1.99 -26.30 -2.93
C HIS A 71 -1.14 -26.88 -1.78
N ASP A 72 0.10 -26.41 -1.66
CA ASP A 72 1.11 -26.95 -0.73
C ASP A 72 0.71 -26.86 0.76
N GLU A 73 -0.12 -25.89 1.12
CA GLU A 73 -0.58 -25.69 2.51
C GLU A 73 -1.79 -26.54 2.91
N TYR A 74 -2.32 -27.40 2.02
CA TYR A 74 -3.55 -28.17 2.26
C TYR A 74 -3.45 -29.00 3.54
N GLU A 75 -2.33 -29.68 3.78
CA GLU A 75 -2.07 -30.52 4.96
C GLU A 75 -1.59 -29.72 6.20
N ASN A 76 -1.37 -28.41 6.08
CA ASN A 76 -0.90 -27.62 7.21
C ASN A 76 -2.04 -27.36 8.20
N LYS A 77 -1.95 -27.94 9.40
CA LYS A 77 -2.95 -27.74 10.46
C LYS A 77 -3.21 -26.27 10.82
N PHE A 78 -2.20 -25.41 10.74
CA PHE A 78 -2.37 -23.98 11.01
C PHE A 78 -3.10 -23.29 9.87
N PHE A 79 -2.87 -23.68 8.62
CA PHE A 79 -3.64 -23.20 7.48
C PHE A 79 -5.10 -23.64 7.61
N ARG A 80 -5.34 -24.95 7.82
CA ARG A 80 -6.68 -25.53 8.04
C ARG A 80 -7.45 -24.82 9.15
N LYS A 81 -6.79 -24.50 10.27
CA LYS A 81 -7.40 -23.70 11.35
C LYS A 81 -7.87 -22.33 10.86
N HIS A 82 -7.07 -21.61 10.08
CA HIS A 82 -7.46 -20.28 9.59
C HIS A 82 -8.54 -20.35 8.50
N ALA A 83 -8.51 -21.38 7.64
CA ALA A 83 -9.57 -21.66 6.69
C ALA A 83 -10.90 -21.93 7.42
N TYR A 84 -10.88 -22.78 8.45
CA TYR A 84 -12.05 -23.05 9.31
C TYR A 84 -12.61 -21.77 9.96
N GLU A 85 -11.75 -20.91 10.53
CA GLU A 85 -12.20 -19.63 11.12
C GLU A 85 -12.74 -18.65 10.08
N ALA A 86 -12.20 -18.66 8.85
CA ALA A 86 -12.75 -17.88 7.74
C ALA A 86 -14.17 -18.33 7.39
N LEU A 87 -14.39 -19.64 7.30
CA LEU A 87 -15.68 -20.24 6.95
C LEU A 87 -16.77 -19.92 7.97
N LYS A 88 -16.46 -19.87 9.28
CA LYS A 88 -17.43 -19.43 10.30
C LYS A 88 -18.02 -18.03 10.01
N THR A 89 -17.25 -17.16 9.37
CA THR A 89 -17.63 -15.77 9.09
C THR A 89 -18.27 -15.61 7.71
N LEU A 90 -17.80 -16.38 6.73
CA LEU A 90 -18.08 -16.17 5.31
C LEU A 90 -18.98 -17.23 4.66
N LYS A 91 -19.28 -18.34 5.33
CA LYS A 91 -20.14 -19.41 4.80
C LYS A 91 -21.50 -18.89 4.36
N GLY A 92 -21.98 -19.37 3.20
CA GLY A 92 -23.23 -18.97 2.57
C GLY A 92 -23.19 -17.60 1.88
N ARG A 93 -22.02 -16.95 1.78
CA ARG A 93 -21.85 -15.71 1.00
C ARG A 93 -21.39 -16.03 -0.42
N ASN A 94 -21.89 -15.23 -1.35
CA ASN A 94 -21.38 -15.17 -2.73
C ASN A 94 -20.23 -14.16 -2.80
N LEU A 95 -19.03 -14.65 -3.08
CA LEU A 95 -17.80 -13.87 -3.04
C LEU A 95 -17.12 -13.88 -4.42
N PRO A 96 -16.55 -12.77 -4.89
CA PRO A 96 -15.73 -12.76 -6.09
C PRO A 96 -14.53 -13.71 -5.97
N GLU A 97 -14.22 -14.45 -7.03
CA GLU A 97 -13.04 -15.33 -7.09
C GLU A 97 -11.72 -14.60 -6.79
N ASN A 98 -11.65 -13.33 -7.15
CA ASN A 98 -10.46 -12.51 -7.02
C ASN A 98 -10.22 -11.91 -5.63
N LEU A 99 -10.81 -12.53 -4.59
CA LEU A 99 -10.63 -12.14 -3.20
C LEU A 99 -9.44 -12.82 -2.53
N TYR A 100 -8.86 -12.10 -1.59
CA TYR A 100 -7.88 -12.59 -0.61
C TYR A 100 -8.44 -12.34 0.79
N LEU A 101 -8.19 -13.27 1.70
CA LEU A 101 -8.67 -13.27 3.07
C LEU A 101 -7.48 -13.09 4.00
N LEU A 102 -7.42 -11.96 4.70
CA LEU A 102 -6.53 -11.84 5.85
C LEU A 102 -7.28 -12.38 7.07
N ILE A 103 -6.87 -13.56 7.55
CA ILE A 103 -7.38 -14.15 8.78
C ILE A 103 -6.34 -13.95 9.87
N TYR A 104 -6.70 -13.22 10.91
CA TYR A 104 -5.75 -12.79 11.95
C TYR A 104 -6.29 -13.07 13.36
N SER A 105 -5.40 -13.30 14.31
CA SER A 105 -5.75 -13.40 15.72
C SER A 105 -5.84 -12.01 16.34
N ARG A 106 -6.99 -11.63 16.92
CA ARG A 106 -7.17 -10.31 17.55
C ARG A 106 -6.16 -10.06 18.67
N ARG A 107 -5.93 -11.07 19.51
CA ARG A 107 -4.91 -11.03 20.58
C ARG A 107 -3.50 -10.73 20.04
N LEU A 108 -3.13 -11.27 18.88
CA LEU A 108 -1.82 -11.03 18.27
C LEU A 108 -1.78 -9.68 17.55
N LEU A 109 -2.91 -9.21 17.04
CA LEU A 109 -3.04 -7.89 16.44
C LEU A 109 -2.91 -6.78 17.50
N ASP A 110 -3.53 -6.97 18.66
CA ASP A 110 -3.41 -6.07 19.81
C ASP A 110 -1.97 -5.98 20.33
N SER A 111 -1.23 -7.11 20.33
CA SER A 111 0.16 -7.14 20.81
C SER A 111 1.12 -6.32 19.95
N VAL A 112 0.78 -6.09 18.67
CA VAL A 112 1.50 -5.19 17.76
C VAL A 112 0.86 -3.81 17.66
N ARG A 113 0.02 -3.45 18.65
CA ARG A 113 -0.61 -2.15 18.82
C ARG A 113 -1.47 -1.73 17.62
N VAL A 114 -2.12 -2.67 16.95
CA VAL A 114 -3.14 -2.35 15.94
C VAL A 114 -4.49 -2.37 16.63
N SER A 115 -5.15 -1.22 16.71
CA SER A 115 -6.40 -1.08 17.48
C SER A 115 -7.62 -1.58 16.71
N CYS A 116 -7.54 -1.57 15.38
CA CYS A 116 -8.57 -2.05 14.48
C CYS A 116 -7.95 -2.48 13.14
N ASP A 117 -8.55 -3.47 12.49
CA ASP A 117 -8.04 -4.01 11.23
C ASP A 117 -8.14 -3.05 10.03
N GLY A 118 -8.93 -1.99 10.14
CA GLY A 118 -8.92 -0.86 9.21
C GLY A 118 -7.53 -0.22 9.04
N GLU A 119 -6.66 -0.27 10.06
CA GLU A 119 -5.26 0.17 9.96
C GLU A 119 -4.41 -0.73 9.03
N LEU A 120 -4.93 -1.89 8.64
CA LEU A 120 -4.30 -2.81 7.68
C LEU A 120 -4.82 -2.63 6.25
N ALA A 121 -5.73 -1.68 6.00
CA ALA A 121 -6.36 -1.51 4.68
C ALA A 121 -5.34 -1.38 3.53
N LEU A 122 -4.23 -0.69 3.76
CA LEU A 122 -3.17 -0.46 2.77
C LEU A 122 -1.95 -1.38 2.94
N ALA A 123 -2.02 -2.36 3.84
CA ALA A 123 -0.86 -3.11 4.27
C ALA A 123 -0.23 -4.00 3.19
N PHE A 124 -1.01 -4.35 2.16
CA PHE A 124 -0.57 -5.20 1.04
C PHE A 124 -0.41 -4.47 -0.29
N LEU A 125 -0.41 -3.14 -0.29
CA LEU A 125 -0.32 -2.34 -1.51
C LEU A 125 0.94 -2.64 -2.34
N LEU A 126 2.08 -2.89 -1.69
CA LEU A 126 3.34 -3.28 -2.36
C LEU A 126 3.24 -4.61 -3.14
N TYR A 127 2.24 -5.43 -2.84
CA TYR A 127 1.99 -6.73 -3.47
C TYR A 127 0.85 -6.67 -4.51
N GLY A 128 0.32 -5.48 -4.80
CA GLY A 128 -0.82 -5.30 -5.71
C GLY A 128 -2.13 -5.89 -5.17
N VAL A 129 -2.24 -6.04 -3.85
CA VAL A 129 -3.45 -6.53 -3.17
C VAL A 129 -4.11 -5.36 -2.44
N TYR A 130 -5.36 -5.07 -2.81
CA TYR A 130 -6.10 -3.89 -2.39
C TYR A 130 -7.26 -4.25 -1.46
N PRO A 131 -7.71 -3.34 -0.57
CA PRO A 131 -8.84 -3.62 0.29
C PRO A 131 -10.12 -3.82 -0.53
N PHE A 132 -10.92 -4.83 -0.18
CA PHE A 132 -12.20 -5.08 -0.82
C PHE A 132 -13.33 -4.43 -0.02
N TYR A 133 -14.14 -3.59 -0.69
CA TYR A 133 -15.33 -2.99 -0.10
C TYR A 133 -16.61 -3.42 -0.82
N GLU A 134 -16.64 -3.29 -2.15
CA GLU A 134 -17.84 -3.56 -2.96
C GLU A 134 -17.52 -4.35 -4.24
N HIS A 135 -16.41 -4.02 -4.90
CA HIS A 135 -16.04 -4.61 -6.19
C HIS A 135 -14.62 -5.15 -6.16
N GLY A 136 -14.41 -6.26 -6.88
CA GLY A 136 -13.09 -6.84 -7.06
C GLY A 136 -12.18 -5.92 -7.88
N SER A 137 -10.87 -6.05 -7.67
CA SER A 137 -9.86 -5.28 -8.40
C SER A 137 -9.91 -5.60 -9.89
N LEU A 138 -9.95 -4.56 -10.71
CA LEU A 138 -9.81 -4.61 -12.15
C LEU A 138 -8.43 -4.11 -12.60
N SER A 139 -7.67 -3.48 -11.70
CA SER A 139 -6.36 -2.92 -12.00
C SER A 139 -5.28 -3.99 -11.92
N SER A 140 -4.82 -4.43 -13.10
CA SER A 140 -3.56 -5.17 -13.22
C SER A 140 -2.39 -4.20 -13.09
N VAL A 141 -1.67 -4.29 -11.98
CA VAL A 141 -0.41 -3.57 -11.77
C VAL A 141 0.73 -4.54 -11.96
N ASP A 142 1.52 -4.30 -13.01
CA ASP A 142 2.78 -4.99 -13.23
C ASP A 142 3.83 -4.46 -12.23
N PHE A 143 4.96 -5.15 -12.08
CA PHE A 143 6.09 -4.68 -11.28
C PHE A 143 5.86 -4.55 -9.76
N LYS A 144 4.87 -5.28 -9.21
CA LYS A 144 4.67 -5.41 -7.77
C LYS A 144 5.55 -6.50 -7.14
N ALA A 145 5.74 -6.43 -5.83
CA ALA A 145 6.44 -7.48 -5.09
C ALA A 145 5.65 -8.80 -5.15
N PRO A 146 6.32 -9.95 -5.37
CA PRO A 146 5.64 -11.23 -5.35
C PRO A 146 5.17 -11.57 -3.93
N ILE A 147 4.06 -12.31 -3.83
CA ILE A 147 3.59 -12.84 -2.55
C ILE A 147 4.43 -14.07 -2.22
N THR A 148 5.23 -13.97 -1.17
CA THR A 148 6.06 -15.06 -0.65
C THR A 148 5.37 -15.76 0.54
N PRO A 149 5.73 -17.01 0.89
CA PRO A 149 5.12 -17.73 2.01
C PRO A 149 5.23 -17.02 3.37
N LYS A 150 6.17 -16.08 3.51
CA LYS A 150 6.29 -15.17 4.65
C LYS A 150 6.29 -13.74 4.13
N ILE A 151 5.40 -12.90 4.66
CA ILE A 151 5.33 -11.47 4.36
C ILE A 151 5.36 -10.67 5.67
N VAL A 152 6.12 -9.57 5.68
CA VAL A 152 6.08 -8.58 6.75
C VAL A 152 5.31 -7.36 6.25
N ILE A 153 4.22 -7.04 6.93
CA ILE A 153 3.40 -5.87 6.63
C ILE A 153 3.53 -4.79 7.69
N HIS A 154 3.07 -3.60 7.34
CA HIS A 154 3.02 -2.47 8.24
C HIS A 154 1.62 -1.86 8.25
N LYS A 155 1.16 -1.49 9.44
CA LYS A 155 -0.06 -0.69 9.58
C LYS A 155 0.13 0.71 9.02
N CYS A 156 -0.99 1.32 8.65
CA CYS A 156 -1.09 2.67 8.13
C CYS A 156 -2.37 3.33 8.68
N PHE A 157 -2.77 4.46 8.09
CA PHE A 157 -4.05 5.10 8.41
C PHE A 157 -5.22 4.13 8.23
N ASN A 158 -6.25 4.28 9.08
CA ASN A 158 -7.43 3.44 9.03
C ASN A 158 -8.23 3.71 7.74
N GLY A 159 -8.11 2.83 6.76
CA GLY A 159 -8.77 2.99 5.45
C GLY A 159 -10.30 2.96 5.51
N ASP A 160 -10.89 2.35 6.54
CA ASP A 160 -12.34 2.29 6.72
C ASP A 160 -12.93 3.64 7.14
N ARG A 161 -12.08 4.51 7.72
CA ARG A 161 -12.43 5.87 8.12
C ARG A 161 -12.01 6.93 7.10
N ALA A 162 -11.46 6.52 5.96
CA ALA A 162 -10.99 7.44 4.95
C ALA A 162 -12.13 8.34 4.43
N MET A 163 -11.80 9.61 4.22
CA MET A 163 -12.68 10.69 3.75
C MET A 163 -12.04 11.42 2.57
N GLY A 164 -12.88 12.14 1.80
CA GLY A 164 -12.43 12.95 0.67
C GLY A 164 -11.55 12.19 -0.31
N PHE A 165 -10.40 12.77 -0.64
CA PHE A 165 -9.41 12.21 -1.56
C PHE A 165 -9.00 10.76 -1.21
N PHE A 166 -8.71 10.47 0.07
CA PHE A 166 -8.26 9.13 0.45
C PHE A 166 -9.37 8.09 0.37
N LYS A 167 -10.63 8.47 0.59
CA LYS A 167 -11.77 7.57 0.36
C LYS A 167 -11.85 7.16 -1.11
N LEU A 168 -11.79 8.15 -2.00
CA LEU A 168 -11.79 7.95 -3.46
C LEU A 168 -10.60 7.06 -3.88
N LEU A 169 -9.40 7.39 -3.40
CA LEU A 169 -8.19 6.65 -3.72
C LEU A 169 -8.32 5.17 -3.31
N ILE A 170 -8.72 4.92 -2.06
CA ILE A 170 -8.72 3.59 -1.46
C ILE A 170 -9.83 2.71 -2.04
N ARG A 171 -11.03 3.28 -2.24
CA ARG A 171 -12.21 2.51 -2.65
C ARG A 171 -12.37 2.37 -4.16
N GLU A 172 -11.87 3.34 -4.93
CA GLU A 172 -12.13 3.42 -6.37
C GLU A 172 -10.83 3.34 -7.17
N VAL A 173 -9.88 4.25 -6.93
CA VAL A 173 -8.68 4.36 -7.78
C VAL A 173 -7.79 3.12 -7.67
N LEU A 174 -7.40 2.73 -6.46
CA LEU A 174 -6.53 1.56 -6.23
C LEU A 174 -7.06 0.31 -6.94
N PRO A 175 -8.32 -0.14 -6.68
CA PRO A 175 -8.82 -1.36 -7.28
C PRO A 175 -9.24 -1.22 -8.75
N ALA A 176 -9.70 -0.06 -9.23
CA ALA A 176 -10.44 0.01 -10.50
C ALA A 176 -9.83 0.89 -11.60
N GLU A 177 -9.02 1.90 -11.28
CA GLU A 177 -8.47 2.80 -12.31
C GLU A 177 -7.43 2.07 -13.17
N LYS A 178 -7.64 2.03 -14.48
CA LYS A 178 -6.77 1.34 -15.45
C LYS A 178 -5.92 2.30 -16.27
N ASN A 179 -6.31 3.57 -16.34
CA ASN A 179 -5.57 4.57 -17.07
C ASN A 179 -4.29 4.92 -16.30
N GLY A 180 -3.14 4.53 -16.84
CA GLY A 180 -1.86 4.78 -16.18
C GLY A 180 -1.58 6.26 -15.90
N TYR A 181 -2.01 7.17 -16.76
CA TYR A 181 -1.80 8.60 -16.52
C TYR A 181 -2.65 9.08 -15.34
N ALA A 182 -3.93 8.69 -15.30
CA ALA A 182 -4.80 9.01 -14.17
C ALA A 182 -4.26 8.42 -12.86
N ARG A 183 -3.84 7.14 -12.85
CA ARG A 183 -3.18 6.51 -11.68
C ARG A 183 -1.96 7.30 -11.23
N PHE A 184 -1.07 7.66 -12.16
CA PHE A 184 0.11 8.47 -11.87
C PHE A 184 -0.28 9.76 -11.16
N MET A 185 -1.26 10.50 -11.69
CA MET A 185 -1.68 11.77 -11.13
C MET A 185 -2.32 11.60 -9.73
N PHE A 186 -3.12 10.56 -9.52
CA PHE A 186 -3.67 10.25 -8.19
C PHE A 186 -2.58 9.92 -7.17
N PHE A 187 -1.58 9.12 -7.50
CA PHE A 187 -0.48 8.85 -6.58
C PHE A 187 0.42 10.06 -6.37
N TYR A 188 0.59 10.89 -7.40
CA TYR A 188 1.31 12.15 -7.24
C TYR A 188 0.59 13.15 -6.33
N GLN A 189 -0.74 13.10 -6.25
CA GLN A 189 -1.48 13.92 -5.28
C GLN A 189 -1.08 13.62 -3.82
N ILE A 190 -0.64 12.39 -3.52
CA ILE A 190 -0.09 12.05 -2.20
C ILE A 190 1.25 12.77 -1.97
N TYR A 191 2.10 12.90 -3.01
CA TYR A 191 3.30 13.71 -2.92
C TYR A 191 2.96 15.16 -2.59
N GLU A 192 2.00 15.75 -3.31
CA GLU A 192 1.61 17.15 -3.10
C GLU A 192 1.10 17.40 -1.67
N ILE A 193 0.21 16.53 -1.16
CA ILE A 193 -0.28 16.61 0.23
C ILE A 193 0.90 16.45 1.21
N THR A 194 1.78 15.48 0.98
CA THR A 194 2.90 15.22 1.90
C THR A 194 3.91 16.37 1.89
N MET A 195 4.22 16.93 0.72
CA MET A 195 5.11 18.08 0.56
C MET A 195 4.57 19.30 1.30
N GLU A 196 3.27 19.58 1.17
CA GLU A 196 2.62 20.69 1.88
C GLU A 196 2.73 20.53 3.40
N LEU A 197 2.45 19.34 3.92
CA LEU A 197 2.55 19.06 5.35
C LEU A 197 3.98 19.14 5.89
N VAL A 198 4.94 18.60 5.16
CA VAL A 198 6.36 18.69 5.51
C VAL A 198 6.82 20.14 5.49
N PHE A 199 6.39 20.93 4.50
CA PHE A 199 6.67 22.36 4.44
C PHE A 199 6.14 23.09 5.69
N TYR A 200 4.87 22.91 6.05
CA TYR A 200 4.30 23.55 7.24
C TYR A 200 4.99 23.12 8.53
N LYS A 201 5.33 21.83 8.66
CA LYS A 201 6.11 21.33 9.79
C LYS A 201 7.44 22.07 9.92
N LYS A 202 8.20 22.20 8.82
CA LYS A 202 9.49 22.92 8.82
C LYS A 202 9.34 24.41 9.14
N VAL A 203 8.31 25.07 8.61
CA VAL A 203 8.03 26.47 8.94
C VAL A 203 7.71 26.63 10.43
N ASN A 204 6.92 25.72 11.01
CA ASN A 204 6.57 25.75 12.42
C ASN A 204 7.78 25.47 13.33
N GLU A 205 8.66 24.54 12.97
CA GLU A 205 9.93 24.30 13.68
C GLU A 205 10.79 25.57 13.77
N LEU A 206 10.83 26.37 12.69
CA LEU A 206 11.59 27.63 12.66
C LEU A 206 10.98 28.71 13.56
N LYS A 207 9.64 28.78 13.62
CA LYS A 207 8.90 29.69 14.52
C LYS A 207 9.15 29.34 15.98
N ILE A 208 9.09 28.06 16.35
CA ILE A 208 9.32 27.60 17.73
C ILE A 208 10.75 27.92 18.17
N LYS A 209 11.73 27.75 17.29
CA LYS A 209 13.15 28.09 17.54
C LYS A 209 13.41 29.60 17.64
N ARG A 210 12.38 30.46 17.52
CA ARG A 210 12.48 31.92 17.47
C ARG A 210 13.54 32.41 16.48
N SER A 211 13.66 31.71 15.35
CA SER A 211 14.63 32.07 14.31
C SER A 211 14.36 33.50 13.83
N HIS A 212 15.40 34.28 13.57
CA HIS A 212 15.23 35.64 13.05
C HIS A 212 14.42 35.62 11.74
N LEU A 213 13.57 36.63 11.52
CA LEU A 213 12.63 36.69 10.39
C LEU A 213 13.33 36.57 9.01
N GLY A 214 14.57 37.07 8.90
CA GLY A 214 15.39 36.88 7.70
C GLY A 214 15.80 35.42 7.44
N ILE A 215 16.07 34.64 8.50
CA ILE A 215 16.36 33.20 8.40
C ILE A 215 15.09 32.43 8.00
N ILE A 216 13.95 32.79 8.59
CA ILE A 216 12.65 32.20 8.23
C ILE A 216 12.35 32.44 6.75
N ARG A 217 12.53 33.69 6.27
CA ARG A 217 12.33 34.04 4.86
C ARG A 217 13.25 33.24 3.94
N LYS A 218 14.55 33.19 4.23
CA LYS A 218 15.52 32.41 3.44
C LYS A 218 15.15 30.92 3.39
N ARG A 219 14.71 30.34 4.50
CA ARG A 219 14.28 28.93 4.57
C ARG A 219 13.00 28.68 3.78
N ILE A 220 12.04 29.61 3.80
CA ILE A 220 10.85 29.52 2.95
C ILE A 220 11.24 29.54 1.46
N ASP A 221 12.19 30.40 1.06
CA ASP A 221 12.72 30.43 -0.31
C ASP A 221 13.52 29.15 -0.67
N GLU A 222 14.11 28.48 0.32
CA GLU A 222 14.73 27.16 0.16
C GLU A 222 13.71 26.03 -0.02
N TYR A 223 12.43 26.24 0.31
CA TYR A 223 11.37 25.25 0.18
C TYR A 223 10.26 25.68 -0.78
N SER A 224 10.50 26.71 -1.60
CA SER A 224 9.46 27.32 -2.44
C SER A 224 9.22 26.61 -3.77
N SER A 225 10.09 25.68 -4.18
CA SER A 225 9.92 24.93 -5.42
C SER A 225 9.66 23.45 -5.17
N GLU A 226 8.83 22.88 -6.03
CA GLU A 226 8.42 21.47 -6.00
C GLU A 226 9.64 20.52 -5.95
N SER A 227 10.63 20.72 -6.82
CA SER A 227 11.88 19.94 -6.82
C SER A 227 12.59 19.92 -5.45
N LYS A 228 12.66 21.08 -4.76
CA LYS A 228 13.30 21.17 -3.45
C LYS A 228 12.46 20.50 -2.37
N LEU A 229 11.13 20.59 -2.45
CA LEU A 229 10.22 19.93 -1.52
C LEU A 229 10.27 18.41 -1.65
N ILE A 230 10.37 17.86 -2.87
CA ILE A 230 10.56 16.42 -3.08
C ILE A 230 11.91 15.99 -2.49
N GLY A 231 13.00 16.72 -2.75
CA GLY A 231 14.30 16.40 -2.14
C GLY A 231 14.28 16.44 -0.61
N LEU A 232 13.60 17.44 -0.02
CA LEU A 232 13.40 17.52 1.43
C LEU A 232 12.61 16.32 1.97
N LEU A 233 11.54 15.94 1.29
CA LEU A 233 10.68 14.83 1.65
C LEU A 233 11.46 13.50 1.70
N TYR A 234 12.23 13.19 0.65
CA TYR A 234 13.08 12.01 0.61
C TYR A 234 14.18 12.02 1.67
N SER A 235 14.73 13.20 1.97
CA SER A 235 15.70 13.37 3.06
C SER A 235 15.08 13.06 4.42
N GLU A 236 13.88 13.57 4.72
CA GLU A 236 13.15 13.31 5.97
C GLU A 236 12.77 11.82 6.12
N MET A 237 12.41 11.18 5.01
CA MET A 237 12.12 9.74 4.96
C MET A 237 13.38 8.87 5.06
N LYS A 238 14.58 9.47 4.97
CA LYS A 238 15.88 8.79 4.85
C LYS A 238 15.90 7.79 3.69
N ARG A 239 15.32 8.21 2.56
CA ARG A 239 15.22 7.42 1.34
C ARG A 239 15.93 8.08 0.16
N GLU A 240 16.65 9.16 0.35
CA GLU A 240 17.40 9.80 -0.75
C GLU A 240 18.53 8.87 -1.23
N GLU A 241 18.39 8.31 -2.43
CA GLU A 241 19.36 7.37 -3.01
C GLU A 241 19.28 7.36 -4.56
N PHE A 242 20.24 6.71 -5.19
CA PHE A 242 20.19 6.38 -6.62
C PHE A 242 19.35 5.11 -6.85
N ASP A 243 18.47 5.14 -7.84
CA ASP A 243 17.64 4.00 -8.22
C ASP A 243 17.93 3.61 -9.67
N ALA A 244 18.60 2.47 -9.86
CA ALA A 244 19.02 2.00 -11.16
C ALA A 244 17.85 1.64 -12.09
N ARG A 245 16.72 1.17 -11.54
CA ARG A 245 15.54 0.80 -12.35
C ARG A 245 14.83 2.06 -12.81
N LEU A 246 14.61 3.01 -11.90
CA LEU A 246 14.05 4.31 -12.25
C LEU A 246 14.95 5.04 -13.26
N ALA A 247 16.27 4.94 -13.12
CA ALA A 247 17.22 5.52 -14.06
C ALA A 247 17.11 4.91 -15.47
N ALA A 248 16.96 3.59 -15.56
CA ALA A 248 16.76 2.90 -16.83
C ALA A 248 15.46 3.35 -17.53
N GLU A 249 14.38 3.49 -16.77
CA GLU A 249 13.08 3.96 -17.29
C GLU A 249 13.13 5.45 -17.66
N ALA A 250 13.79 6.27 -16.85
CA ALA A 250 14.04 7.67 -17.17
C ALA A 250 14.85 7.80 -18.47
N ARG A 251 15.78 6.88 -18.76
CA ARG A 251 16.53 6.87 -20.01
C ARG A 251 15.66 6.61 -21.22
N LEU A 252 14.69 5.70 -21.13
CA LEU A 252 13.72 5.46 -22.22
C LEU A 252 12.88 6.69 -22.53
N ILE A 253 12.62 7.53 -21.53
CA ILE A 253 11.83 8.76 -21.66
C ILE A 253 12.72 9.92 -22.16
N PHE A 254 13.93 10.07 -21.62
CA PHE A 254 14.76 11.27 -21.78
C PHE A 254 15.99 11.11 -22.67
N GLU A 255 16.14 9.99 -23.38
CA GLU A 255 17.38 9.59 -24.09
C GLU A 255 18.05 10.76 -24.83
N ASP A 256 17.28 11.55 -25.59
CA ASP A 256 17.78 12.64 -26.44
C ASP A 256 17.91 14.00 -25.73
N ILE A 257 17.60 14.09 -24.43
CA ILE A 257 17.47 15.35 -23.69
C ILE A 257 18.47 15.47 -22.55
N LYS A 258 18.74 14.37 -21.84
CA LYS A 258 19.62 14.37 -20.68
C LYS A 258 20.95 13.70 -21.01
N GLU A 259 22.03 14.26 -20.50
CA GLU A 259 23.37 13.70 -20.63
C GLU A 259 23.51 12.37 -19.88
N ASN A 260 24.44 11.51 -20.29
CA ASN A 260 24.64 10.19 -19.69
C ASN A 260 24.87 10.23 -18.17
N GLU A 261 25.51 11.28 -17.66
CA GLU A 261 25.76 11.47 -16.21
C GLU A 261 24.47 11.55 -15.39
N TYR A 262 23.37 12.03 -15.98
CA TYR A 262 22.07 12.09 -15.32
C TYR A 262 21.60 10.70 -14.88
N TYR A 263 21.80 9.67 -15.71
CA TYR A 263 21.31 8.31 -15.44
C TYR A 263 22.21 7.50 -14.50
N THR A 264 23.36 8.03 -14.08
CA THR A 264 24.29 7.32 -13.20
C THR A 264 24.45 7.98 -11.82
N SER A 265 24.09 9.26 -11.70
CA SER A 265 24.35 10.05 -10.49
C SER A 265 23.11 10.73 -9.91
N THR A 266 22.03 10.86 -10.68
CA THR A 266 20.85 11.58 -10.22
C THR A 266 20.09 10.77 -9.19
N SER A 267 19.77 11.39 -8.07
CA SER A 267 18.95 10.76 -7.04
C SER A 267 17.50 10.58 -7.48
N LYS A 268 16.80 9.60 -6.90
CA LYS A 268 15.42 9.31 -7.28
C LYS A 268 14.47 10.49 -7.07
N SER A 269 14.68 11.33 -6.04
CA SER A 269 13.84 12.51 -5.81
C SER A 269 13.85 13.48 -7.00
N LYS A 270 15.03 13.75 -7.54
CA LYS A 270 15.22 14.60 -8.72
C LYS A 270 14.69 13.93 -9.98
N MET A 271 14.86 12.61 -10.12
CA MET A 271 14.29 11.87 -11.25
C MET A 271 12.76 11.91 -11.26
N ILE A 272 12.10 11.69 -10.11
CA ILE A 272 10.65 11.74 -9.98
C ILE A 272 10.12 13.12 -10.34
N TYR A 273 10.78 14.18 -9.85
CA TYR A 273 10.44 15.55 -10.23
C TYR A 273 10.50 15.75 -11.75
N ASP A 274 11.62 15.38 -12.39
CA ASP A 274 11.82 15.55 -13.84
C ASP A 274 10.80 14.74 -14.65
N ILE A 275 10.50 13.51 -14.24
CA ILE A 275 9.47 12.64 -14.84
C ILE A 275 8.10 13.31 -14.72
N ARG A 276 7.68 13.73 -13.52
CA ARG A 276 6.37 14.37 -13.34
C ARG A 276 6.25 15.66 -14.13
N ASN A 277 7.26 16.53 -14.07
CA ASN A 277 7.25 17.79 -14.80
C ASN A 277 7.08 17.57 -16.31
N THR A 278 7.78 16.58 -16.84
CA THR A 278 7.71 16.21 -18.26
C THR A 278 6.35 15.58 -18.59
N LEU A 279 5.85 14.69 -17.74
CA LEU A 279 4.55 14.05 -17.93
C LEU A 279 3.43 15.09 -18.02
N VAL A 280 3.43 16.11 -17.14
CA VAL A 280 2.40 17.17 -17.12
C VAL A 280 2.51 18.11 -18.33
N HIS A 281 3.72 18.54 -18.69
CA HIS A 281 3.89 19.58 -19.71
C HIS A 281 4.09 19.05 -21.13
N SER A 282 4.36 17.76 -21.28
CA SER A 282 4.81 17.20 -22.55
C SER A 282 4.43 15.73 -22.75
N TYR A 283 3.38 15.24 -22.10
CA TYR A 283 2.88 13.86 -22.21
C TYR A 283 2.95 13.30 -23.64
N TYR A 284 2.40 14.02 -24.62
CA TYR A 284 2.32 13.57 -26.02
C TYR A 284 3.64 13.65 -26.81
N ARG A 285 4.66 14.34 -26.28
CA ARG A 285 5.96 14.53 -26.95
C ARG A 285 6.95 13.43 -26.60
N PHE A 286 6.68 12.66 -25.54
CA PHE A 286 7.58 11.66 -24.99
C PHE A 286 7.00 10.26 -25.07
N LYS A 287 7.88 9.25 -25.11
CA LYS A 287 7.51 7.83 -25.19
C LYS A 287 7.09 7.28 -23.83
N PHE A 288 6.13 7.92 -23.17
CA PHE A 288 5.64 7.46 -21.87
C PHE A 288 4.85 6.16 -21.95
N LYS A 289 4.27 5.82 -23.11
CA LYS A 289 3.36 4.67 -23.23
C LYS A 289 3.98 3.36 -22.72
N ASP A 290 5.26 3.15 -22.98
CA ASP A 290 5.95 1.91 -22.63
C ASP A 290 6.45 1.91 -21.18
N SER A 291 6.74 3.09 -20.62
CA SER A 291 7.22 3.25 -19.23
C SER A 291 6.10 3.51 -18.21
N LEU A 292 4.89 3.87 -18.65
CA LEU A 292 3.82 4.32 -17.75
C LEU A 292 3.37 3.22 -16.78
N SER A 293 3.33 1.96 -17.22
CA SER A 293 3.00 0.83 -16.33
C SER A 293 4.00 0.77 -15.16
N TYR A 294 5.30 0.76 -15.45
CA TYR A 294 6.34 0.80 -14.42
C TYR A 294 6.22 2.03 -13.52
N LEU A 295 6.14 3.23 -14.10
CA LEU A 295 6.11 4.48 -13.34
C LEU A 295 4.91 4.58 -12.40
N THR A 296 3.76 4.06 -12.83
CA THR A 296 2.55 4.04 -11.98
C THR A 296 2.70 3.10 -10.80
N SER A 297 3.21 1.89 -11.04
CA SER A 297 3.49 0.93 -9.96
C SER A 297 4.55 1.47 -9.00
N TYR A 298 5.59 2.12 -9.53
CA TYR A 298 6.66 2.75 -8.75
C TYR A 298 6.13 3.87 -7.85
N LEU A 299 5.35 4.80 -8.42
CA LEU A 299 4.76 5.90 -7.64
C LEU A 299 3.76 5.40 -6.60
N GLU A 300 3.02 4.35 -6.90
CA GLU A 300 2.11 3.72 -5.93
C GLU A 300 2.89 3.18 -4.72
N ASP A 301 4.00 2.48 -4.96
CA ASP A 301 4.86 1.97 -3.89
C ASP A 301 5.47 3.11 -3.05
N GLU A 302 5.96 4.16 -3.72
CA GLU A 302 6.45 5.35 -3.03
C GLU A 302 5.34 6.08 -2.26
N ALA A 303 4.12 6.13 -2.78
CA ALA A 303 2.96 6.69 -2.09
C ALA A 303 2.64 5.93 -0.79
N PHE A 304 2.79 4.61 -0.78
CA PHE A 304 2.70 3.83 0.46
C PHE A 304 3.78 4.24 1.47
N HIS A 305 5.02 4.44 1.02
CA HIS A 305 6.11 4.90 1.88
C HIS A 305 5.88 6.32 2.42
N LEU A 306 5.29 7.20 1.63
CA LEU A 306 4.88 8.55 2.06
C LEU A 306 3.82 8.51 3.15
N LEU A 307 2.77 7.71 2.96
CA LEU A 307 1.72 7.55 3.96
C LEU A 307 2.26 6.96 5.26
N ARG A 308 3.21 6.01 5.17
CA ARG A 308 3.89 5.48 6.35
C ARG A 308 4.74 6.51 7.08
N TYR A 309 5.43 7.38 6.35
CA TYR A 309 6.15 8.50 6.96
C TYR A 309 5.17 9.42 7.69
N LEU A 310 4.09 9.83 7.04
CA LEU A 310 3.05 10.66 7.65
C LEU A 310 2.44 10.01 8.90
N TYR A 311 2.17 8.71 8.86
CA TYR A 311 1.60 7.96 9.99
C TYR A 311 2.57 7.83 11.17
N SER A 312 3.88 7.79 10.93
CA SER A 312 4.90 7.60 11.98
C SER A 312 5.52 8.90 12.49
N ALA A 313 5.43 9.98 11.73
CA ALA A 313 5.97 11.28 12.12
C ALA A 313 5.06 12.00 13.13
N GLU A 314 5.68 12.45 14.23
CA GLU A 314 5.01 13.22 15.29
C GLU A 314 4.30 14.46 14.71
N GLY A 315 3.05 14.70 15.13
CA GLY A 315 2.20 15.80 14.69
C GLY A 315 1.55 15.61 13.30
N LEU A 316 2.24 14.97 12.35
CA LEU A 316 1.71 14.78 10.98
C LEU A 316 0.57 13.77 10.94
N LYS A 317 0.66 12.69 11.74
CA LYS A 317 -0.40 11.68 11.83
C LYS A 317 -1.74 12.32 12.19
N THR A 318 -1.77 13.10 13.27
CA THR A 318 -2.99 13.75 13.77
C THR A 318 -3.59 14.73 12.76
N GLU A 319 -2.74 15.48 12.05
CA GLU A 319 -3.19 16.44 11.03
C GLU A 319 -3.86 15.73 9.84
N ILE A 320 -3.27 14.62 9.37
CA ILE A 320 -3.86 13.79 8.32
C ILE A 320 -5.15 13.13 8.80
N GLU A 321 -5.17 12.56 10.01
CA GLU A 321 -6.37 11.92 10.55
C GLU A 321 -7.53 12.92 10.62
N ARG A 322 -7.34 14.07 11.27
CA ARG A 322 -8.38 15.11 11.36
C ARG A 322 -8.95 15.53 9.99
N THR A 323 -8.11 15.61 8.97
CA THR A 323 -8.49 16.15 7.66
C THR A 323 -9.09 15.08 6.74
N TYR A 324 -8.57 13.85 6.81
CA TYR A 324 -8.81 12.82 5.80
C TYR A 324 -9.25 11.47 6.34
N PHE A 325 -9.20 11.24 7.65
CA PHE A 325 -9.60 9.97 8.27
C PHE A 325 -10.36 10.25 9.55
N GLY A 326 -11.69 10.29 9.46
CA GLY A 326 -12.60 10.87 10.47
C GLY A 326 -12.25 10.59 11.93
N ASP A 327 -12.61 11.53 12.81
CA ASP A 327 -12.06 11.72 14.15
C ASP A 327 -11.73 10.43 14.95
N ILE A 328 -10.59 10.47 15.62
CA ILE A 328 -10.23 9.57 16.71
C ILE A 328 -11.19 9.89 17.86
N ALA A 329 -12.16 9.02 18.10
CA ALA A 329 -12.93 9.03 19.35
C ALA A 329 -12.04 8.54 20.50
#